data_AF-Q6CBQ7-F1
#
_entry.id   AF-Q6CBQ7-F1
#
_cell.length_a   1.000
_cell.length_b   1.000
_cell.length_c   1.000
_cell.angle_alpha   90.00
_cell.angle_beta   90.00
_cell.angle_gamma   90.00
#
_symmetry.space_group_name_H-M   'P 1'
#
loop_
_entity.id
_entity.type
_entity.pdbx_description
1 polymer ?
#
loop_
_entity_poly.entity_id
_entity_poly.type
_entity_poly.pdbx_seq_one_letter_code
_entity_poly.pdbx_strand_id
1 'polypeptide(L)'
;MGTGTGCLNVRIHVCIEEESRSDCCCISFPGTTSLGIEPPTTSISILKVARCKSNLRPLHVPFCQLKKYLICATPHHTTHKTTMFGTVRTTCVARRVPQLALRTKRTKTANDLDPGARKLVNQMSAMSPKRMAPKKLELSQEDLIRHRIVQVAWREERLAEKLAREQQHRQQYEMLQDTCEELRKVDGFLFNAAVLRVKGNKFPIEMRVPTETPPNKIWQSEWKAEVKK
;
A
#
# COMPACT_ATOMS: atom_id res chain seq x y z
N MET A 1 -13.26 -25.25 36.26
CA MET A 1 -11.94 -24.82 35.75
C MET A 1 -12.21 -23.77 34.67
N GLY A 2 -12.07 -22.49 35.00
CA GLY A 2 -12.44 -21.39 34.11
C GLY A 2 -11.29 -20.99 33.20
N THR A 3 -11.51 -21.01 31.88
CA THR A 3 -10.59 -20.48 30.89
C THR A 3 -10.81 -18.99 30.75
N GLY A 4 -9.87 -18.19 31.28
CA GLY A 4 -9.88 -16.74 31.14
C GLY A 4 -9.60 -16.33 29.69
N THR A 5 -10.58 -15.71 29.05
CA THR A 5 -10.42 -14.96 27.81
C THR A 5 -9.57 -13.72 28.07
N GLY A 6 -8.31 -13.77 27.65
CA GLY A 6 -7.41 -12.61 27.66
C GLY A 6 -7.75 -11.67 26.51
N CYS A 7 -8.39 -10.55 26.81
CA CYS A 7 -8.56 -9.46 25.84
C CYS A 7 -7.22 -8.71 25.69
N LEU A 8 -6.55 -8.86 24.54
CA LEU A 8 -5.42 -8.00 24.18
C LEU A 8 -5.97 -6.63 23.76
N ASN A 9 -5.97 -5.69 24.70
CA ASN A 9 -6.22 -4.28 24.40
C ASN A 9 -5.02 -3.70 23.65
N VAL A 10 -5.13 -3.60 22.32
CA VAL A 10 -4.18 -2.87 21.49
C VAL A 10 -4.47 -1.37 21.68
N ARG A 11 -3.61 -0.69 22.44
CA ARG A 11 -3.69 0.75 22.68
C ARG A 11 -2.90 1.48 21.60
N ILE A 12 -3.58 2.01 20.59
CA ILE A 12 -2.95 2.80 19.52
C ILE A 12 -2.73 4.23 20.05
N HIS A 13 -1.47 4.59 20.28
CA HIS A 13 -1.08 5.96 20.60
C HIS A 13 -0.88 6.74 19.30
N VAL A 14 -1.84 7.59 18.95
CA VAL A 14 -1.66 8.57 17.89
C VAL A 14 -0.99 9.79 18.50
N CYS A 15 0.34 9.87 18.40
CA CYS A 15 1.06 11.10 18.73
C CYS A 15 0.85 12.10 17.59
N ILE A 16 -0.01 13.09 17.82
CA ILE A 16 -0.07 14.30 17.00
C ILE A 16 1.00 15.23 17.58
N GLU A 17 2.09 15.45 16.84
CA GLU A 17 3.01 16.55 17.12
C GLU A 17 2.29 17.87 16.84
N GLU A 18 1.56 18.36 17.83
CA GLU A 18 1.26 19.78 17.95
C GLU A 18 2.34 20.41 18.82
N GLU A 19 3.20 21.18 18.16
CA GLU A 19 4.08 22.12 18.82
C GLU A 19 3.20 23.10 19.62
N SER A 20 3.25 22.98 20.95
CA SER A 20 2.56 23.80 21.96
C SER A 20 1.09 23.47 22.31
N ARG A 21 0.87 22.34 22.98
CA ARG A 21 0.17 22.29 24.30
C ARG A 21 0.03 20.85 24.79
N SER A 22 0.49 20.64 26.01
CA SER A 22 0.44 19.39 26.74
C SER A 22 -0.95 19.16 27.32
N ASP A 23 -1.88 18.59 26.55
CA ASP A 23 -3.10 17.99 27.08
C ASP A 23 -3.42 16.70 26.33
N CYS A 24 -2.94 15.57 26.88
CA CYS A 24 -3.21 14.23 26.38
C CYS A 24 -4.66 13.83 26.66
N CYS A 25 -5.59 14.13 25.76
CA CYS A 25 -6.94 13.56 25.82
C CYS A 25 -6.93 12.08 25.40
N CYS A 26 -7.03 11.19 26.39
CA CYS A 26 -7.21 9.76 26.16
C CYS A 26 -8.67 9.47 25.82
N ILE A 27 -9.01 9.43 24.53
CA ILE A 27 -10.35 8.98 24.10
C ILE A 27 -10.35 7.44 24.13
N SER A 28 -11.08 6.87 25.09
CA SER A 28 -11.28 5.42 25.20
C SER A 28 -12.60 5.07 24.54
N PHE A 29 -12.59 4.28 23.47
CA PHE A 29 -13.81 3.73 22.87
C PHE A 29 -14.07 2.31 23.39
N PRO A 30 -15.19 2.03 24.07
CA PRO A 30 -15.62 0.67 24.33
C PRO A 30 -16.30 0.09 23.07
N GLY A 31 -15.57 -0.73 22.32
CA GLY A 31 -16.09 -1.45 21.16
C GLY A 31 -16.00 -2.95 21.35
N THR A 32 -17.02 -3.56 21.93
CA THR A 32 -17.25 -5.01 21.90
C THR A 32 -17.93 -5.39 20.59
N THR A 33 -17.21 -6.08 19.70
CA THR A 33 -17.81 -6.72 18.53
C THR A 33 -17.34 -8.18 18.50
N SER A 34 -18.20 -9.08 19.00
CA SER A 34 -18.06 -10.52 18.84
C SER A 34 -18.59 -10.91 17.46
N LEU A 35 -17.69 -11.22 16.53
CA LEU A 35 -18.03 -12.03 15.36
C LEU A 35 -17.17 -13.28 15.42
N GLY A 36 -17.83 -14.39 15.74
CA GLY A 36 -17.24 -15.71 15.83
C GLY A 36 -16.83 -16.19 14.44
N ILE A 37 -15.52 -16.34 14.25
CA ILE A 37 -14.93 -17.21 13.25
C ILE A 37 -13.96 -18.08 14.04
N GLU A 38 -14.33 -19.33 14.27
CA GLU A 38 -13.48 -20.29 14.96
C GLU A 38 -12.29 -20.67 14.08
N PRO A 39 -11.04 -20.53 14.55
CA PRO A 39 -9.89 -21.12 13.88
C PRO A 39 -9.79 -22.62 14.19
N PRO A 40 -9.34 -23.47 13.24
CA PRO A 40 -9.11 -24.87 13.50
C PRO A 40 -8.01 -25.05 14.56
N THR A 41 -8.35 -25.80 15.60
CA THR A 41 -7.51 -26.14 16.75
C THR A 41 -6.28 -26.93 16.32
N THR A 42 -5.11 -26.29 16.34
CA THR A 42 -3.82 -26.98 16.50
C THR A 42 -3.27 -26.68 17.90
N SER A 43 -3.04 -27.76 18.65
CA SER A 43 -2.60 -27.76 20.03
C SER A 43 -1.24 -27.05 20.19
N ILE A 44 -1.22 -25.91 20.86
CA ILE A 44 0.01 -25.24 21.29
C ILE A 44 0.21 -25.53 22.77
N SER A 45 1.29 -26.25 23.06
CA SER A 45 1.79 -26.55 24.41
C SER A 45 2.15 -25.26 25.14
N ILE A 46 1.51 -25.03 26.29
CA ILE A 46 1.72 -23.87 27.16
C ILE A 46 3.11 -23.97 27.81
N LEU A 47 4.06 -23.14 27.38
CA LEU A 47 5.29 -22.87 28.12
C LEU A 47 5.06 -21.73 29.12
N LYS A 48 5.41 -22.03 30.37
CA LYS A 48 5.34 -21.22 31.59
C LYS A 48 5.74 -19.75 31.41
N VAL A 49 4.86 -18.87 31.86
CA VAL A 49 5.14 -17.44 32.11
C VAL A 49 6.10 -17.32 33.31
N ALA A 50 7.34 -16.90 33.04
CA ALA A 50 8.28 -16.47 34.07
C ALA A 50 7.91 -15.05 34.54
N ARG A 51 7.58 -14.96 35.83
CA ARG A 51 7.22 -13.76 36.58
C ARG A 51 8.50 -12.94 36.84
N CYS A 52 8.77 -11.90 36.04
CA CYS A 52 9.89 -10.99 36.33
C CYS A 52 9.43 -9.91 37.32
N LYS A 53 9.83 -10.08 38.59
CA LYS A 53 9.77 -9.07 39.63
C LYS A 53 10.73 -7.93 39.29
N SER A 54 10.23 -6.72 39.52
CA SER A 54 10.97 -5.46 39.65
C SER A 54 12.34 -5.60 40.32
N ASN A 55 13.39 -5.03 39.71
CA ASN A 55 14.47 -4.45 40.48
C ASN A 55 15.19 -3.34 39.69
N LEU A 56 15.31 -2.19 40.34
CA LEU A 56 15.96 -0.98 39.88
C LEU A 56 17.43 -1.22 39.54
N ARG A 57 17.92 -0.64 38.44
CA ARG A 57 19.21 0.04 38.35
C ARG A 57 19.15 1.15 37.28
N PRO A 58 19.55 2.38 37.59
CA PRO A 58 19.77 3.40 36.57
C PRO A 58 21.17 3.18 36.00
N LEU A 59 21.26 2.70 34.76
CA LEU A 59 22.52 2.76 34.02
C LEU A 59 22.58 4.10 33.29
N HIS A 60 23.31 5.01 33.94
CA HIS A 60 23.95 6.18 33.37
C HIS A 60 24.67 5.79 32.07
N VAL A 61 24.16 6.25 30.93
CA VAL A 61 24.84 6.14 29.63
C VAL A 61 25.36 7.53 29.26
N PRO A 62 26.66 7.68 28.99
CA PRO A 62 27.27 8.99 28.82
C PRO A 62 26.85 9.67 27.51
N PHE A 63 26.57 10.94 27.66
CA PHE A 63 26.63 11.95 26.61
C PHE A 63 28.06 11.98 26.03
N CYS A 64 28.26 11.52 24.79
CA CYS A 64 29.12 12.14 23.78
C CYS A 64 29.46 11.20 22.60
N GLN A 65 29.19 11.73 21.40
CA GLN A 65 30.04 11.64 20.21
C GLN A 65 30.24 10.26 19.56
N LEU A 66 29.37 9.90 18.61
CA LEU A 66 29.83 9.20 17.42
C LEU A 66 29.05 9.62 16.16
N LYS A 67 29.68 10.54 15.44
CA LYS A 67 29.93 10.51 13.99
C LYS A 67 28.72 10.19 13.09
N LYS A 68 28.22 11.28 12.51
CA LYS A 68 27.73 11.42 11.13
C LYS A 68 28.16 10.26 10.22
N TYR A 69 27.24 9.35 9.92
CA TYR A 69 27.25 8.62 8.65
C TYR A 69 26.24 9.29 7.73
N LEU A 70 26.74 10.29 7.03
CA LEU A 70 26.12 10.85 5.85
C LEU A 70 26.23 9.77 4.78
N ILE A 71 25.12 9.10 4.45
CA ILE A 71 25.03 8.28 3.24
C ILE A 71 25.00 9.26 2.08
N CYS A 72 26.17 9.50 1.49
CA CYS A 72 26.34 10.21 0.23
C CYS A 72 25.80 9.32 -0.89
N ALA A 73 24.54 9.53 -1.26
CA ALA A 73 24.07 9.18 -2.60
C ALA A 73 24.77 10.12 -3.58
N THR A 74 25.61 9.58 -4.47
CA THR A 74 26.25 10.31 -5.57
C THR A 74 25.25 10.46 -6.73
N PRO A 75 24.80 11.69 -7.07
CA PRO A 75 24.19 11.93 -8.36
C PRO A 75 25.30 12.08 -9.42
N HIS A 76 25.30 11.22 -10.43
CA HIS A 76 26.03 11.47 -11.68
C HIS A 76 25.41 12.68 -12.36
N HIS A 77 26.03 13.85 -12.18
CA HIS A 77 25.69 15.06 -12.91
C HIS A 77 26.28 14.98 -14.33
N THR A 78 25.42 15.07 -15.34
CA THR A 78 25.81 15.45 -16.70
C THR A 78 25.77 16.97 -16.79
N THR A 79 26.88 17.57 -17.18
CA THR A 79 27.09 19.02 -17.27
C THR A 79 26.43 19.60 -18.53
N HIS A 80 25.15 19.98 -18.43
CA HIS A 80 24.58 20.93 -19.37
C HIS A 80 24.78 22.36 -18.85
N LYS A 81 25.62 23.13 -19.56
CA LYS A 81 25.85 24.56 -19.34
C LYS A 81 24.51 25.30 -19.41
N THR A 82 24.01 25.72 -18.25
CA THR A 82 22.85 26.60 -18.14
C THR A 82 23.36 28.03 -18.04
N THR A 83 23.11 28.80 -19.10
CA THR A 83 23.40 30.22 -19.19
C THR A 83 22.55 30.98 -18.15
N MET A 84 23.22 31.76 -17.32
CA MET A 84 22.62 32.62 -16.29
C MET A 84 21.76 33.70 -16.95
N PHE A 85 20.43 33.58 -16.85
CA PHE A 85 19.53 34.71 -17.06
C PHE A 85 19.10 35.28 -15.70
N GLY A 86 19.54 36.51 -15.43
CA GLY A 86 19.27 37.26 -14.22
C GLY A 86 17.78 37.49 -13.99
N THR A 87 17.35 37.30 -12.74
CA THR A 87 15.99 37.56 -12.29
C THR A 87 15.83 39.03 -11.96
N VAL A 88 15.24 39.81 -12.88
CA VAL A 88 14.71 41.14 -12.56
C VAL A 88 13.41 40.94 -11.78
N ARG A 89 13.40 41.37 -10.50
CA ARG A 89 12.19 41.41 -9.68
C ARG A 89 11.33 42.58 -10.14
N THR A 90 10.35 42.31 -10.99
CA THR A 90 9.28 43.26 -11.31
C THR A 90 8.11 43.01 -10.35
N THR A 91 7.90 43.91 -9.40
CA THR A 91 6.70 43.93 -8.55
C THR A 91 5.50 44.41 -9.35
N CYS A 92 4.77 43.50 -9.99
CA CYS A 92 3.49 43.80 -10.61
C CYS A 92 2.38 43.80 -9.55
N VAL A 93 1.89 44.99 -9.22
CA VAL A 93 0.65 45.18 -8.46
C VAL A 93 -0.50 44.63 -9.32
N ALA A 94 -0.99 43.45 -8.95
CA ALA A 94 -2.12 42.80 -9.61
C ALA A 94 -3.43 43.55 -9.28
N ARG A 95 -3.82 44.48 -10.15
CA ARG A 95 -5.15 45.10 -10.15
C ARG A 95 -6.18 44.02 -10.44
N ARG A 96 -6.98 43.61 -9.44
CA ARG A 96 -8.12 42.70 -9.66
C ARG A 96 -9.16 43.44 -10.49
N VAL A 97 -9.16 43.19 -11.80
CA VAL A 97 -10.26 43.55 -12.68
C VAL A 97 -11.42 42.57 -12.38
N PRO A 98 -12.64 43.03 -12.09
CA PRO A 98 -13.78 42.14 -11.93
C PRO A 98 -13.96 41.38 -13.24
N GLN A 99 -13.84 40.05 -13.19
CA GLN A 99 -14.24 39.18 -14.29
C GLN A 99 -15.76 39.24 -14.40
N LEU A 100 -16.25 40.26 -15.12
CA LEU A 100 -17.56 40.17 -15.74
C LEU A 100 -17.55 38.91 -16.59
N ALA A 101 -18.49 38.00 -16.31
CA ALA A 101 -18.73 36.80 -17.10
C ALA A 101 -19.16 37.21 -18.52
N LEU A 102 -18.17 37.52 -19.36
CA LEU A 102 -18.34 37.54 -20.80
C LEU A 102 -18.64 36.11 -21.20
N ARG A 103 -19.93 35.80 -21.31
CA ARG A 103 -20.46 34.69 -22.09
C ARG A 103 -19.71 34.68 -23.41
N THR A 104 -18.74 33.80 -23.54
CA THR A 104 -17.84 33.76 -24.67
C THR A 104 -18.69 33.55 -25.92
N LYS A 105 -18.75 34.59 -26.76
CA LYS A 105 -19.20 34.44 -28.14
C LYS A 105 -18.32 33.34 -28.73
N ARG A 106 -18.95 32.21 -29.09
CA ARG A 106 -18.36 31.13 -29.89
C ARG A 106 -17.61 31.78 -31.05
N THR A 107 -16.30 31.88 -30.95
CA THR A 107 -15.48 32.49 -32.00
C THR A 107 -15.64 31.62 -33.24
N LYS A 108 -16.07 32.22 -34.35
CA LYS A 108 -16.32 31.54 -35.64
C LYS A 108 -15.09 30.80 -36.19
N THR A 109 -13.90 31.00 -35.60
CA THR A 109 -12.65 30.31 -35.95
C THR A 109 -12.65 28.80 -35.70
N ALA A 110 -13.52 28.26 -34.84
CA ALA A 110 -13.67 26.81 -34.69
C ALA A 110 -14.38 26.16 -35.89
N ASN A 111 -15.11 26.94 -36.70
CA ASN A 111 -15.74 26.51 -37.93
C ASN A 111 -14.84 26.67 -39.16
N ASP A 112 -13.57 27.06 -38.98
CA ASP A 112 -12.62 27.30 -40.07
C ASP A 112 -11.56 26.19 -40.20
N LEU A 113 -11.56 25.22 -39.28
CA LEU A 113 -10.68 24.06 -39.35
C LEU A 113 -11.27 23.00 -40.29
N ASP A 114 -10.41 22.27 -40.99
CA ASP A 114 -10.79 21.05 -41.71
C ASP A 114 -11.53 20.07 -40.77
N PRO A 115 -12.61 19.38 -41.21
CA PRO A 115 -13.33 18.40 -40.40
C PRO A 115 -12.44 17.33 -39.75
N GLY A 116 -11.34 16.92 -40.40
CA GLY A 116 -10.35 16.00 -39.81
C GLY A 116 -9.59 16.64 -38.66
N ALA A 117 -9.09 17.87 -38.86
CA ALA A 117 -8.45 18.65 -37.81
C ALA A 117 -9.39 18.92 -36.62
N ARG A 118 -10.70 19.14 -36.85
CA ARG A 118 -11.68 19.28 -35.77
C ARG A 118 -11.85 18.01 -34.94
N LYS A 119 -11.87 16.83 -35.58
CA LYS A 119 -11.96 15.55 -34.85
C LYS A 119 -10.76 15.37 -33.94
N LEU A 120 -9.56 15.67 -34.45
CA LEU A 120 -8.33 15.59 -33.65
C LEU A 120 -8.35 16.61 -32.49
N VAL A 121 -8.72 17.86 -32.75
CA VAL A 121 -8.85 18.88 -31.70
C VAL A 121 -9.88 18.50 -30.66
N ASN A 122 -11.00 17.87 -31.07
CA ASN A 122 -12.01 17.37 -30.14
C ASN A 122 -11.50 16.19 -29.32
N GLN A 123 -10.78 15.23 -29.92
CA GLN A 123 -10.13 14.13 -29.20
C GLN A 123 -9.10 14.65 -28.19
N MET A 124 -8.21 15.56 -28.62
CA MET A 124 -7.24 16.22 -27.76
C MET A 124 -7.91 17.04 -26.66
N SER A 125 -9.01 17.73 -26.98
CA SER A 125 -9.77 18.52 -26.01
C SER A 125 -10.52 17.65 -25.01
N ALA A 126 -10.96 16.45 -25.41
CA ALA A 126 -11.59 15.49 -24.51
C ALA A 126 -10.58 14.89 -23.52
N MET A 127 -9.34 14.67 -23.98
CA MET A 127 -8.23 14.23 -23.11
C MET A 127 -7.59 15.36 -22.31
N SER A 128 -7.93 16.62 -22.59
CA SER A 128 -7.30 17.78 -21.96
C SER A 128 -7.76 17.95 -20.50
N PRO A 129 -6.83 17.95 -19.51
CA PRO A 129 -7.18 18.11 -18.10
C PRO A 129 -7.92 19.42 -17.78
N LYS A 130 -7.71 20.47 -18.59
CA LYS A 130 -8.25 21.81 -18.35
C LYS A 130 -9.79 21.86 -18.34
N ARG A 131 -10.46 20.99 -19.10
CA ARG A 131 -11.94 20.95 -19.17
C ARG A 131 -12.53 19.80 -18.35
N MET A 132 -11.76 18.74 -18.12
CA MET A 132 -12.21 17.52 -17.44
C MET A 132 -12.00 17.56 -15.93
N ALA A 133 -10.98 18.28 -15.44
CA ALA A 133 -10.73 18.36 -14.01
C ALA A 133 -11.78 19.28 -13.34
N PRO A 134 -12.56 18.79 -12.37
CA PRO A 134 -13.42 19.65 -11.57
C PRO A 134 -12.56 20.61 -10.73
N LYS A 135 -13.20 21.63 -10.15
CA LYS A 135 -12.55 22.44 -9.12
C LYS A 135 -12.09 21.52 -7.99
N LYS A 136 -10.91 21.81 -7.42
CA LYS A 136 -10.38 21.06 -6.28
C LYS A 136 -11.41 21.09 -5.15
N LEU A 137 -11.67 19.93 -4.53
CA LEU A 137 -12.56 19.83 -3.39
C LEU A 137 -11.94 20.60 -2.21
N GLU A 138 -12.66 21.59 -1.70
CA GLU A 138 -12.30 22.33 -0.49
C GLU A 138 -12.98 21.65 0.69
N LEU A 139 -12.20 21.04 1.57
CA LEU A 139 -12.68 20.34 2.76
C LEU A 139 -12.49 21.24 3.98
N SER A 140 -13.39 21.10 4.96
CA SER A 140 -13.21 21.70 6.28
C SER A 140 -11.99 21.09 6.98
N GLN A 141 -11.43 21.79 7.98
CA GLN A 141 -10.29 21.27 8.74
C GLN A 141 -10.64 19.95 9.46
N GLU A 142 -11.86 19.84 9.98
CA GLU A 142 -12.35 18.61 10.62
C GLU A 142 -12.38 17.44 9.63
N ASP A 143 -12.89 17.67 8.42
CA ASP A 143 -12.98 16.63 7.39
C ASP A 143 -11.59 16.22 6.88
N LEU A 144 -10.64 17.16 6.80
CA LEU A 144 -9.25 16.85 6.50
C LEU A 144 -8.64 15.90 7.54
N ILE A 145 -8.94 16.13 8.82
CA ILE A 145 -8.48 15.26 9.92
C ILE A 145 -9.15 13.88 9.79
N ARG A 146 -10.47 13.82 9.60
CA ARG A 146 -11.20 12.54 9.40
C ARG A 146 -10.64 11.76 8.22
N HIS A 147 -10.41 12.43 7.08
CA HIS A 147 -9.83 11.83 5.89
C HIS A 147 -8.44 11.26 6.15
N ARG A 148 -7.58 12.02 6.85
CA ARG A 148 -6.24 11.57 7.22
C ARG A 148 -6.27 10.33 8.11
N ILE A 149 -7.19 10.29 9.08
CA ILE A 149 -7.35 9.13 9.97
C ILE A 149 -7.74 7.89 9.17
N VAL A 150 -8.74 8.00 8.28
CA VAL A 150 -9.16 6.88 7.41
C VAL A 150 -7.99 6.39 6.55
N GLN A 151 -7.20 7.30 5.96
CA GLN A 151 -6.03 6.93 5.18
C GLN A 151 -4.94 6.25 5.99
N VAL A 152 -4.70 6.68 7.23
CA VAL A 152 -3.74 6.02 8.13
C VAL A 152 -4.21 4.63 8.48
N ALA A 153 -5.46 4.47 8.93
CA ALA A 153 -6.04 3.17 9.26
C ALA A 153 -6.01 2.19 8.08
N TRP A 154 -6.35 2.66 6.87
CA TRP A 154 -6.26 1.84 5.65
C TRP A 154 -4.83 1.39 5.36
N ARG A 155 -3.84 2.28 5.49
CA ARG A 155 -2.43 1.92 5.26
C ARG A 155 -1.94 0.88 6.28
N GLU A 156 -2.34 1.02 7.53
CA GLU A 156 -2.00 0.06 8.58
C GLU A 156 -2.62 -1.32 8.30
N GLU A 157 -3.89 -1.38 7.88
CA GLU A 157 -4.56 -2.61 7.49
C GLU A 157 -3.85 -3.29 6.31
N ARG A 158 -3.56 -2.55 5.24
CA ARG A 158 -2.85 -3.10 4.06
C ARG A 158 -1.45 -3.59 4.40
N LEU A 159 -0.76 -2.93 5.35
CA LEU A 159 0.52 -3.37 5.85
C LEU A 159 0.39 -4.68 6.63
N ALA A 160 -0.61 -4.81 7.49
CA ALA A 160 -0.89 -6.05 8.22
C ALA A 160 -1.19 -7.22 7.28
N GLU A 161 -2.03 -7.02 6.26
CA GLU A 161 -2.31 -8.04 5.23
C GLU A 161 -1.06 -8.45 4.43
N LYS A 162 -0.17 -7.50 4.15
CA LYS A 162 1.11 -7.79 3.48
C LYS A 162 2.00 -8.65 4.37
N LEU A 163 2.17 -8.27 5.64
CA LEU A 163 2.98 -9.04 6.58
C LEU A 163 2.44 -10.45 6.80
N ALA A 164 1.11 -10.60 6.88
CA ALA A 164 0.47 -11.91 7.00
C ALA A 164 0.78 -12.82 5.79
N ARG A 165 0.68 -12.28 4.56
CA ARG A 165 1.04 -13.03 3.34
C ARG A 165 2.52 -13.38 3.29
N GLU A 166 3.40 -12.45 3.68
CA GLU A 166 4.85 -12.70 3.73
C GLU A 166 5.20 -13.79 4.75
N GLN A 167 4.55 -13.78 5.91
CA GLN A 167 4.70 -14.81 6.92
C GLN A 167 4.23 -16.18 6.41
N GLN A 168 3.08 -16.24 5.72
CA GLN A 168 2.59 -17.48 5.12
C GLN A 168 3.56 -18.02 4.06
N HIS A 169 4.08 -17.18 3.17
CA HIS A 169 5.07 -17.60 2.18
C HIS A 169 6.37 -18.10 2.82
N ARG A 170 6.80 -17.46 3.92
CA ARG A 170 7.96 -17.92 4.68
C ARG A 170 7.74 -19.30 5.29
N GLN A 171 6.58 -19.53 5.90
CA GLN A 171 6.22 -20.85 6.45
C GLN A 171 6.20 -21.92 5.35
N GLN A 172 5.59 -21.62 4.20
CA GLN A 172 5.58 -22.53 3.05
C GLN A 172 7.00 -22.88 2.57
N TYR A 173 7.90 -21.90 2.57
CA TYR A 173 9.29 -22.11 2.20
C TYR A 173 10.05 -22.98 3.22
N GLU A 174 9.86 -22.71 4.52
CA GLU A 174 10.46 -23.50 5.61
C GLU A 174 9.98 -24.96 5.54
N MET A 175 8.67 -25.19 5.38
CA MET A 175 8.11 -26.53 5.19
C MET A 175 8.65 -27.25 3.94
N LEU A 176 8.82 -26.52 2.83
CA LEU A 176 9.39 -27.07 1.60
C LEU A 176 10.86 -27.46 1.80
N GLN A 177 11.63 -26.68 2.55
CA GLN A 177 13.02 -26.99 2.86
C GLN A 177 13.12 -28.26 3.71
N ASP A 178 12.33 -28.35 4.78
CA ASP A 178 12.30 -29.52 5.67
C ASP A 178 11.93 -30.78 4.88
N THR A 179 10.87 -30.71 4.06
CA THR A 179 10.44 -31.82 3.21
C THR A 179 11.53 -32.24 2.22
N CYS A 180 12.26 -31.30 1.62
CA CYS A 180 13.37 -31.58 0.72
C CYS A 180 14.55 -32.25 1.44
N GLU A 181 14.84 -31.84 2.68
CA GLU A 181 15.90 -32.45 3.50
C GLU A 181 15.54 -33.87 3.94
N GLU A 182 14.28 -34.11 4.28
CA GLU A 182 13.76 -35.45 4.56
C GLU A 182 13.82 -36.35 3.32
N LEU A 183 13.36 -35.86 2.16
CA LEU A 183 13.40 -36.61 0.91
C LEU A 183 14.83 -37.01 0.53
N ARG A 184 15.81 -36.11 0.74
CA ARG A 184 17.23 -36.40 0.48
C ARG A 184 17.78 -37.53 1.36
N LYS A 185 17.29 -37.65 2.60
CA LYS A 185 17.69 -38.73 3.52
C LYS A 185 17.11 -40.07 3.11
N VAL A 186 15.89 -40.08 2.56
CA VAL A 186 15.18 -41.30 2.15
C VAL A 186 15.64 -41.79 0.78
N ASP A 187 15.60 -40.93 -0.25
CA ASP A 187 15.98 -41.26 -1.62
C ASP A 187 16.60 -40.06 -2.37
N GLY A 188 17.89 -40.17 -2.65
CA GLY A 188 18.64 -39.16 -3.38
C GLY A 188 18.26 -39.04 -4.87
N PHE A 189 17.77 -40.10 -5.50
CA PHE A 189 17.36 -40.05 -6.92
C PHE A 189 16.09 -39.21 -7.09
N LEU A 190 15.07 -39.46 -6.25
CA LEU A 190 13.83 -38.68 -6.25
C LEU A 190 14.06 -37.21 -5.88
N PHE A 191 14.95 -36.95 -4.92
CA PHE A 191 15.35 -35.59 -4.57
C PHE A 191 15.92 -34.83 -5.79
N ASN A 192 16.84 -35.46 -6.53
CA ASN A 192 17.43 -34.85 -7.73
C ASN A 192 16.35 -34.58 -8.78
N ALA A 193 15.44 -35.52 -9.02
CA ALA A 193 14.34 -35.34 -9.97
C ALA A 193 13.39 -34.18 -9.58
N ALA A 194 13.07 -34.02 -8.29
CA ALA A 194 12.18 -32.98 -7.79
C ALA A 194 12.79 -31.57 -7.85
N VAL A 195 14.11 -31.44 -7.66
CA VAL A 195 14.81 -30.14 -7.68
C VAL A 195 15.05 -29.63 -9.11
N LEU A 196 14.99 -30.50 -10.12
CA LEU A 196 15.18 -30.11 -11.51
C LEU A 196 14.11 -29.08 -11.94
N ARG A 197 14.59 -27.88 -12.30
CA ARG A 197 13.74 -26.83 -12.84
C ARG A 197 13.31 -27.17 -14.26
N VAL A 198 12.03 -27.42 -14.46
CA VAL A 198 11.46 -27.59 -15.80
C VAL A 198 11.40 -26.24 -16.51
N LYS A 199 12.21 -26.09 -17.56
CA LYS A 199 12.20 -24.88 -18.40
C LYS A 199 10.89 -24.83 -19.18
N GLY A 200 10.20 -23.69 -19.11
CA GLY A 200 8.98 -23.45 -19.88
C GLY A 200 7.67 -23.86 -19.20
N ASN A 201 7.69 -24.19 -17.89
CA ASN A 201 6.45 -24.31 -17.13
C ASN A 201 5.68 -22.98 -17.14
N LYS A 202 4.48 -23.01 -17.73
CA LYS A 202 3.53 -21.90 -17.74
C LYS A 202 2.27 -22.33 -17.00
N PHE A 203 1.57 -21.37 -16.42
CA PHE A 203 0.24 -21.63 -15.90
C PHE A 203 -0.71 -22.04 -17.04
N PRO A 204 -1.57 -23.06 -16.83
CA PRO A 204 -2.55 -23.46 -17.83
C PRO A 204 -3.57 -22.34 -18.02
N ILE A 205 -4.04 -22.14 -19.26
CA ILE A 205 -5.01 -21.07 -19.59
C ILE A 205 -6.37 -21.28 -18.93
N GLU A 206 -6.66 -22.52 -18.52
CA GLU A 206 -7.89 -22.91 -17.83
C GLU A 206 -7.95 -22.39 -16.39
N MET A 207 -6.80 -22.08 -15.77
CA MET A 207 -6.75 -21.49 -14.44
C MET A 207 -7.11 -20.00 -14.53
N ARG A 208 -8.40 -19.71 -14.33
CA ARG A 208 -8.97 -18.37 -14.47
C ARG A 208 -8.73 -17.51 -13.23
N VAL A 209 -8.69 -16.19 -13.45
CA VAL A 209 -8.73 -15.20 -12.37
C VAL A 209 -10.13 -15.21 -11.75
N PRO A 210 -10.26 -15.21 -10.40
CA PRO A 210 -11.56 -15.13 -9.73
C PRO A 210 -12.39 -13.92 -10.19
N THR A 211 -13.70 -14.11 -10.36
CA THR A 211 -14.67 -13.07 -10.72
C THR A 211 -15.62 -12.77 -9.56
N GLU A 212 -16.20 -11.56 -9.51
CA GLU A 212 -17.13 -11.14 -8.44
C GLU A 212 -18.38 -12.04 -8.36
N THR A 213 -18.97 -12.34 -9.52
CA THR A 213 -20.10 -13.27 -9.63
C THR A 213 -19.65 -14.55 -10.34
N PRO A 214 -20.06 -15.73 -9.86
CA PRO A 214 -19.74 -16.98 -10.54
C PRO A 214 -20.46 -17.08 -11.89
N PRO A 215 -19.92 -17.84 -12.86
CA PRO A 215 -20.60 -18.13 -14.11
C PRO A 215 -21.78 -19.09 -13.92
N ASN A 216 -22.70 -19.14 -14.91
CA ASN A 216 -23.86 -20.05 -14.90
C ASN A 216 -23.48 -21.53 -14.68
N LYS A 217 -22.30 -21.94 -15.16
CA LYS A 217 -21.70 -23.26 -14.88
C LYS A 217 -20.43 -23.03 -14.09
N ILE A 218 -20.49 -23.26 -12.78
CA ILE A 218 -19.39 -22.99 -11.83
C ILE A 218 -18.19 -23.89 -12.10
N TRP A 219 -18.45 -25.18 -12.33
CA TRP A 219 -17.43 -26.20 -12.56
C TRP A 219 -17.79 -27.06 -13.76
N GLN A 220 -16.77 -27.49 -14.52
CA GLN A 220 -16.95 -28.36 -15.67
C GLN A 220 -16.62 -29.81 -15.27
N SER A 221 -17.65 -30.63 -15.06
CA SER A 221 -17.47 -32.04 -14.72
C SER A 221 -16.96 -32.89 -15.90
N GLU A 222 -17.18 -32.44 -17.14
CA GLU A 222 -16.88 -33.17 -18.37
C GLU A 222 -15.50 -32.83 -18.98
N TRP A 223 -14.58 -32.29 -18.16
CA TRP A 223 -13.28 -31.84 -18.65
C TRP A 223 -12.46 -32.99 -19.26
N LYS A 224 -11.85 -32.74 -20.44
CA LYS A 224 -10.98 -33.68 -21.15
C LYS A 224 -9.67 -32.98 -21.50
N ALA A 225 -8.55 -33.62 -21.16
CA ALA A 225 -7.23 -33.11 -21.52
C ALA A 225 -7.06 -33.09 -23.05
N GLU A 226 -6.73 -31.94 -23.61
CA GLU A 226 -6.39 -31.84 -25.03
C GLU A 226 -5.08 -32.58 -25.30
N VAL A 227 -5.14 -33.64 -26.11
CA VAL A 227 -3.96 -34.35 -26.61
C VAL A 227 -3.34 -33.47 -27.69
N LYS A 228 -2.16 -32.89 -27.41
CA LYS A 228 -1.37 -32.19 -28.44
C LYS A 228 -0.98 -33.20 -29.53
N LYS A 229 -1.56 -33.04 -30.72
CA LYS A 229 -1.16 -33.76 -31.95
C LYS A 229 0.14 -33.20 -32.51
#